data_AF-A0A9D4M0U6-F1
#
_entry.id   AF-A0A9D4M0U6-F1
#
_cell.length_a   1.000
_cell.length_b   1.000
_cell.length_c   1.000
_cell.angle_alpha   90.00
_cell.angle_beta   90.00
_cell.angle_gamma   90.00
#
_symmetry.space_group_name_H-M   'P 1'
#
loop_
_entity.id
_entity.type
_entity.pdbx_description
1 polymer ?
#
loop_
_entity_poly.entity_id
_entity_poly.type
_entity_poly.pdbx_seq_one_letter_code
_entity_poly.pdbx_strand_id
1 'polypeptide(L)'
;MVDDFGSYCKLNADAPYCMHMTDALHCKPMTDAQHCKPMTDAPHCKLIVDVPHKKTMADAQHCKPMTNAPNCKLMTDAAYCKLMSDAA
;
A
#
# COMPACT_ATOMS: atom_id res chain seq x y z
N MET A 1 15.65 4.64 4.86
CA MET A 1 15.62 6.11 5.05
C MET A 1 14.18 6.51 4.84
N VAL A 2 13.43 6.74 5.92
CA VAL A 2 12.08 7.32 5.84
C VAL A 2 12.29 8.77 6.25
N ASP A 3 12.39 9.64 5.27
CA ASP A 3 12.66 11.06 5.50
C ASP A 3 11.43 11.72 6.12
N ASP A 4 11.55 12.02 7.41
CA ASP A 4 10.59 12.81 8.18
C ASP A 4 10.86 14.30 7.92
N PHE A 5 10.07 14.91 7.04
CA PHE A 5 9.82 16.36 7.05
C PHE A 5 8.44 16.64 6.41
N GLY A 6 7.37 16.44 7.19
CA GLY A 6 6.12 17.18 7.01
C GLY A 6 5.07 16.63 6.03
N SER A 7 4.63 15.37 6.21
CA SER A 7 3.30 14.85 5.77
C SER A 7 3.21 14.11 4.44
N TYR A 8 4.30 13.59 3.86
CA TYR A 8 4.19 12.80 2.63
C TYR A 8 5.27 11.71 2.51
N CYS A 9 4.86 10.44 2.57
CA CYS A 9 5.73 9.30 2.33
C CYS A 9 5.59 8.80 0.88
N LYS A 10 6.73 8.52 0.24
CA LYS A 10 6.80 7.78 -1.01
C LYS A 10 7.77 6.63 -0.82
N LEU A 11 7.26 5.41 -1.00
CA LEU A 11 8.01 4.19 -0.77
C LEU A 11 8.04 3.41 -2.08
N ASN A 12 9.24 2.97 -2.50
CA ASN A 12 9.40 2.12 -3.66
C ASN A 12 10.23 0.90 -3.23
N ALA A 13 9.61 -0.28 -3.26
CA ALA A 13 10.27 -1.52 -2.90
C ALA A 13 10.26 -2.46 -4.10
N ASP A 14 11.44 -2.93 -4.47
CA ASP A 14 11.68 -3.90 -5.53
C ASP A 14 12.47 -5.06 -4.92
N ALA A 15 11.76 -6.12 -4.55
CA ALA A 15 12.35 -7.27 -3.86
C ALA A 15 11.44 -8.50 -3.99
N PRO A 16 11.99 -9.73 -4.04
CA PRO A 16 11.17 -10.94 -4.09
C PRO A 16 10.24 -11.07 -2.87
N TYR A 17 10.71 -10.59 -1.71
CA TYR A 17 9.94 -10.49 -0.47
C TYR A 17 10.07 -9.10 0.13
N CYS A 18 8.94 -8.49 0.48
CA CYS A 18 8.91 -7.15 1.04
C CYS A 18 7.99 -7.06 2.27
N MET A 19 8.46 -6.36 3.29
CA MET A 19 7.69 -5.99 4.47
C MET A 19 8.05 -4.54 4.83
N HIS A 20 7.05 -3.66 4.78
CA HIS A 20 7.21 -2.25 5.12
C HIS A 20 6.09 -1.82 6.05
N MET A 21 6.47 -1.06 7.08
CA MET A 21 5.55 -0.25 7.87
C MET A 21 5.81 1.21 7.57
N THR A 22 4.74 1.98 7.44
CA THR A 22 4.82 3.41 7.16
C THR A 22 3.75 4.15 7.92
N ASP A 23 4.16 5.20 8.61
CA ASP A 23 3.29 6.14 9.30
C ASP A 23 3.53 7.53 8.70
N ALA A 24 2.49 8.12 8.11
CA ALA A 24 2.56 9.46 7.50
C ALA A 24 1.18 10.05 7.25
N LEU A 25 1.02 11.37 7.29
CA LEU A 25 -0.25 12.05 6.93
C LEU A 25 -0.73 11.73 5.50
N HIS A 26 0.19 11.66 4.54
CA HIS A 26 -0.08 11.12 3.21
C HIS A 26 0.94 10.06 2.87
N CYS A 27 0.50 8.94 2.29
CA CYS A 27 1.41 7.88 1.88
C CYS A 27 1.10 7.37 0.49
N LYS A 28 2.14 7.19 -0.33
CA LYS A 28 2.09 6.53 -1.63
C LYS A 28 3.13 5.41 -1.74
N PRO A 29 2.87 4.23 -1.16
CA PRO A 29 3.70 3.07 -1.36
C PRO A 29 3.47 2.49 -2.76
N MET A 30 4.57 2.17 -3.42
CA MET A 30 4.63 1.41 -4.66
C MET A 30 5.50 0.17 -4.41
N THR A 31 4.97 -1.00 -4.71
CA THR A 31 5.70 -2.25 -4.48
C THR A 31 5.58 -3.18 -5.67
N ASP A 32 6.74 -3.62 -6.14
CA ASP A 32 6.93 -4.67 -7.13
C ASP A 32 7.69 -5.82 -6.46
N ALA A 33 7.02 -6.96 -6.34
CA ALA A 33 7.52 -8.10 -5.58
C ALA A 33 6.81 -9.38 -6.00
N GLN A 34 7.31 -10.55 -5.57
CA GLN A 34 6.52 -11.79 -5.66
C GLN A 34 5.61 -11.98 -4.44
N HIS A 35 6.09 -11.57 -3.27
CA HIS A 35 5.35 -11.62 -2.02
C HIS A 35 5.56 -10.35 -1.21
N CYS A 36 4.47 -9.61 -0.93
CA CYS A 36 4.57 -8.38 -0.15
C CYS A 36 3.53 -8.27 0.97
N LYS A 37 3.98 -7.70 2.10
CA LYS A 37 3.16 -7.33 3.25
C LYS A 37 3.35 -5.85 3.65
N PRO A 38 2.78 -4.89 2.92
CA PRO A 38 2.79 -3.49 3.34
C PRO A 38 1.77 -3.26 4.46
N MET A 39 2.16 -2.44 5.43
CA MET A 39 1.29 -1.86 6.45
C MET A 39 1.44 -0.35 6.42
N THR A 40 0.33 0.37 6.27
CA THR A 40 0.35 1.83 6.12
C THR A 40 -0.71 2.45 7.02
N ASP A 41 -0.27 3.37 7.87
CA ASP A 41 -1.13 4.23 8.68
C ASP A 41 -1.02 5.65 8.12
N ALA A 42 -2.11 6.14 7.54
CA ALA A 42 -2.13 7.46 6.91
C ALA A 42 -3.57 7.93 6.67
N PRO A 43 -3.99 9.13 7.12
CA PRO A 43 -5.33 9.65 6.82
C PRO A 43 -5.61 9.73 5.31
N HIS A 44 -4.58 9.91 4.47
CA HIS A 44 -4.68 9.78 3.02
C HIS A 44 -3.66 8.78 2.46
N CYS A 45 -4.13 7.60 2.04
CA CYS A 45 -3.30 6.55 1.48
C CYS A 45 -3.62 6.27 0.01
N LYS A 46 -2.59 6.21 -0.84
CA LYS A 46 -2.70 5.69 -2.22
C LYS A 46 -1.69 4.57 -2.43
N LEU A 47 -2.16 3.35 -2.29
CA LEU A 47 -1.35 2.14 -2.41
C LEU A 47 -1.36 1.65 -3.86
N ILE A 48 -0.18 1.37 -4.44
CA ILE A 48 -0.04 0.73 -5.75
C ILE A 48 0.82 -0.52 -5.57
N VAL A 49 0.27 -1.68 -5.91
CA VAL A 49 0.99 -2.95 -5.73
C VAL A 49 0.73 -3.87 -6.92
N ASP A 50 1.80 -4.30 -7.57
CA ASP A 50 1.80 -5.26 -8.68
C ASP A 50 2.58 -6.50 -8.22
N VAL A 51 1.86 -7.52 -7.74
CA VAL A 51 2.45 -8.65 -7.01
C VAL A 51 1.53 -9.88 -7.11
N PRO A 52 2.00 -11.08 -7.48
CA PRO A 52 1.15 -12.27 -7.60
C PRO A 52 0.50 -12.71 -6.29
N HIS A 53 1.20 -12.60 -5.16
CA HIS A 53 0.70 -12.95 -3.82
C HIS A 53 0.88 -11.81 -2.81
N LYS A 54 -0.24 -11.28 -2.31
CA LYS A 54 -0.21 -10.06 -1.48
C LYS A 54 -1.10 -10.17 -0.25
N LYS A 55 -0.63 -9.62 0.87
CA LYS A 55 -1.47 -9.21 2.00
C LYS A 55 -1.18 -7.77 2.35
N THR A 56 -2.16 -6.87 2.27
CA THR A 56 -1.95 -5.47 2.67
C THR A 56 -2.92 -5.05 3.75
N MET A 57 -2.41 -4.28 4.69
CA MET A 57 -3.18 -3.59 5.71
C MET A 57 -2.98 -2.08 5.54
N ALA A 58 -4.09 -1.34 5.44
CA ALA A 58 -4.06 0.10 5.38
C ALA A 58 -5.11 0.67 6.34
N ASP A 59 -4.70 1.59 7.19
CA ASP A 59 -5.56 2.36 8.08
C ASP A 59 -5.53 3.82 7.61
N ALA A 60 -6.67 4.34 7.17
CA ALA A 60 -6.74 5.64 6.51
C ALA A 60 -8.15 6.21 6.47
N GLN A 61 -8.37 7.50 6.68
CA GLN A 61 -9.68 8.12 6.41
C GLN A 61 -10.07 8.00 4.92
N HIS A 62 -9.09 8.18 4.02
CA HIS A 62 -9.25 8.01 2.59
C HIS A 62 -8.18 7.08 2.01
N CYS A 63 -8.60 5.91 1.53
CA CYS A 63 -7.71 4.94 0.90
C CYS A 63 -8.05 4.71 -0.57
N LYS A 64 -7.02 4.68 -1.43
CA LYS A 64 -7.12 4.33 -2.85
C LYS A 64 -6.12 3.24 -3.23
N PRO A 65 -6.44 1.98 -2.89
CA PRO A 65 -5.63 0.83 -3.25
C PRO A 65 -5.85 0.46 -4.73
N MET A 66 -4.75 0.37 -5.47
CA MET A 66 -4.67 -0.16 -6.81
C MET A 66 -3.85 -1.45 -6.77
N THR A 67 -4.47 -2.56 -7.17
CA THR A 67 -3.79 -3.85 -7.15
C THR A 67 -4.01 -4.60 -8.45
N ASN A 68 -2.93 -5.15 -9.01
CA ASN A 68 -2.98 -6.04 -10.16
C ASN A 68 -2.34 -7.36 -9.74
N ALA A 69 -3.17 -8.34 -9.39
CA ALA A 69 -2.72 -9.56 -8.74
C ALA A 69 -3.79 -10.67 -8.76
N PRO A 70 -3.44 -11.91 -9.15
CA PRO A 70 -4.36 -13.05 -9.06
C PRO A 70 -4.76 -13.40 -7.62
N ASN A 71 -3.88 -13.18 -6.63
CA ASN A 71 -4.14 -13.51 -5.22
C ASN A 71 -3.85 -12.33 -4.28
N CYS A 72 -4.73 -11.33 -4.31
CA CYS A 72 -4.67 -10.18 -3.41
C CYS A 72 -5.59 -10.36 -2.20
N LYS A 73 -5.04 -10.23 -0.98
CA LYS A 73 -5.82 -9.91 0.22
C LYS A 73 -5.54 -8.48 0.64
N LEU A 74 -6.58 -7.66 0.64
CA LEU A 74 -6.53 -6.30 1.14
C LEU A 74 -7.46 -6.18 2.34
N MET A 75 -6.90 -5.76 3.47
CA MET A 75 -7.63 -5.25 4.62
C MET A 75 -7.43 -3.74 4.64
N THR A 76 -8.52 -2.99 4.62
CA THR A 76 -8.49 -1.54 4.68
C THR A 76 -9.54 -1.08 5.67
N ASP A 77 -9.09 -0.42 6.72
CA ASP A 77 -9.97 0.34 7.60
C ASP A 77 -9.98 1.78 7.09
N ALA A 78 -11.11 2.19 6.52
CA ALA A 78 -11.24 3.53 5.99
C ALA A 78 -12.68 4.01 5.92
N ALA A 79 -12.89 5.28 6.29
CA ALA A 79 -14.17 5.96 6.09
C ALA A 79 -14.54 6.03 4.60
N TYR A 80 -13.55 6.17 3.72
CA TYR A 80 -13.73 6.15 2.27
C TYR A 80 -12.64 5.35 1.58
N CYS A 81 -12.99 4.19 1.02
CA CYS A 81 -12.08 3.34 0.27
C CYS A 81 -12.54 3.18 -1.19
N LYS A 82 -11.65 3.45 -2.15
CA LYS A 82 -11.88 3.15 -3.56
C LYS A 82 -10.85 2.14 -4.06
N LEU A 83 -11.25 0.88 -4.05
CA LEU A 83 -10.49 -0.22 -4.63
C LEU A 83 -10.53 -0.14 -6.16
N MET A 84 -9.35 -0.11 -6.79
CA MET A 84 -9.18 -0.41 -8.20
C MET A 84 -8.41 -1.72 -8.30
N SER A 85 -8.99 -2.68 -9.02
CA SER A 85 -8.35 -3.97 -9.25
C SER A 85 -8.61 -4.35 -10.70
N ASP A 86 -7.53 -4.51 -11.46
CA ASP A 86 -7.58 -5.16 -12.76
C ASP A 86 -7.46 -6.66 -12.49
N ALA A 87 -8.56 -7.38 -12.74
CA ALA A 87 -8.53 -8.83 -12.77
C ALA A 87 -8.08 -9.22 -14.18
N ALA A 88 -6.80 -9.55 -14.33
CA ALA A 88 -6.29 -10.21 -15.53
C ALA A 88 -6.81 -11.65 -15.60
#